data_AF-A0A1Y3NQ72-F1
#
_entry.id   AF-A0A1Y3NQ72-F1
#
_cell.length_a   1.000
_cell.length_b   1.000
_cell.length_c   1.000
_cell.angle_alpha   90.00
_cell.angle_beta   90.00
_cell.angle_gamma   90.00
#
_symmetry.space_group_name_H-M   'P 1'
#
loop_
_entity.id
_entity.type
_entity.pdbx_description
1 polymer ?
#
loop_
_entity_poly.entity_id
_entity_poly.type
_entity_poly.pdbx_seq_one_letter_code
_entity_poly.pdbx_strand_id
1 'polypeptide(L)'
;GACGVAPRKSEYFAALNKDQYGLYPNPNNSVVCRRCVKIEHESKSVVVEIVDMCPECSFGDVDISPRAFKDLFGDLKVGRV
;
A
#
# COMPACT_ATOMS: atom_id res chain seq x y z
N GLY A 1 0.20 -0.97 11.32
CA GLY A 1 -0.13 0.18 10.50
C GLY A 1 -1.29 0.97 11.04
N ALA A 2 -1.51 2.15 10.45
CA ALA A 2 -2.53 3.14 10.77
C ALA A 2 -3.96 2.60 10.76
N CYS A 3 -4.24 1.48 10.09
CA CYS A 3 -5.55 0.83 10.13
C CYS A 3 -5.81 0.01 11.41
N GLY A 4 -4.80 -0.18 12.28
CA GLY A 4 -4.93 -0.95 13.52
C GLY A 4 -5.19 -2.44 13.31
N VAL A 5 -4.93 -2.97 12.10
CA VAL A 5 -5.21 -4.36 11.72
C VAL A 5 -4.04 -4.98 10.98
N ALA A 6 -3.91 -6.31 11.10
CA ALA A 6 -3.00 -7.08 10.27
C ALA A 6 -3.60 -7.35 8.87
N PRO A 7 -2.78 -7.40 7.80
CA PRO A 7 -3.25 -7.79 6.49
C PRO A 7 -3.75 -9.24 6.50
N ARG A 8 -4.76 -9.54 5.67
CA ARG A 8 -5.26 -10.91 5.50
C ARG A 8 -4.24 -11.82 4.82
N LYS A 9 -3.41 -11.22 3.95
CA LYS A 9 -2.25 -11.88 3.34
C LYS A 9 -1.00 -11.11 3.76
N SER A 10 -0.16 -11.72 4.58
CA SER A 10 1.08 -11.11 5.10
C SER A 10 2.06 -10.71 4.00
N GLU A 11 1.90 -11.25 2.80
CA GLU A 11 2.76 -10.98 1.65
C GLU A 11 2.28 -9.81 0.78
N TYR A 12 1.00 -9.43 0.82
CA TYR A 12 0.41 -8.48 -0.13
C TYR A 12 -0.37 -7.38 0.61
N PHE A 13 0.37 -6.39 1.08
CA PHE A 13 -0.16 -5.27 1.81
C PHE A 13 0.53 -3.97 1.38
N ALA A 14 -0.08 -2.84 1.72
CA ALA A 14 0.44 -1.52 1.39
C ALA A 14 0.13 -0.46 2.45
N ALA A 15 0.95 0.59 2.43
CA ALA A 15 0.68 1.87 3.04
C ALA A 15 0.28 2.88 1.94
N LEU A 16 -0.82 3.60 2.14
CA LEU A 16 -1.27 4.63 1.20
C LEU A 16 -0.80 6.02 1.67
N ASN A 17 -0.47 6.92 0.75
CA ASN A 17 -0.14 8.30 1.09
C ASN A 17 -1.25 8.99 1.91
N LYS A 18 -0.86 9.96 2.74
CA LYS A 18 -1.75 10.66 3.67
C LYS A 18 -2.97 11.28 2.98
N ASP A 19 -2.79 11.91 1.83
CA ASP A 19 -3.84 12.66 1.15
C ASP A 19 -4.98 11.73 0.68
N GLN A 20 -4.63 10.56 0.14
CA GLN A 20 -5.61 9.55 -0.29
C GLN A 20 -6.07 8.65 0.85
N TYR A 21 -5.27 8.48 1.92
CA TYR A 21 -5.70 7.80 3.14
C TYR A 21 -6.78 8.59 3.88
N GLY A 22 -6.71 9.93 3.81
CA GLY A 22 -7.65 10.85 4.44
C GLY A 22 -7.28 11.18 5.90
N LEU A 23 -7.88 12.25 6.42
CA LEU A 23 -7.64 12.72 7.78
C LEU A 23 -8.79 12.32 8.70
N TYR A 24 -8.47 11.52 9.72
CA TYR A 24 -9.42 11.03 10.71
C TYR A 24 -8.87 11.24 12.12
N PRO A 25 -9.69 11.61 13.13
CA PRO A 25 -9.24 11.68 14.52
C PRO A 25 -8.67 10.34 15.02
N ASN A 26 -9.27 9.24 14.59
CA ASN A 26 -8.70 7.89 14.74
C ASN A 26 -8.41 7.34 13.33
N PRO A 27 -7.13 7.15 12.95
CA PRO A 27 -6.76 6.67 11.62
C PRO A 27 -7.33 5.29 11.29
N ASN A 28 -7.60 4.45 12.31
CA ASN A 28 -8.22 3.13 12.12
C ASN A 28 -9.60 3.19 11.41
N ASN A 29 -10.26 4.35 11.45
CA ASN A 29 -11.58 4.57 10.86
C ASN A 29 -11.51 5.04 9.40
N SER A 30 -10.33 5.11 8.79
CA SER A 30 -10.22 5.47 7.39
C SER A 30 -11.01 4.51 6.49
N VAL A 31 -11.75 5.07 5.53
CA VAL A 31 -12.58 4.31 4.59
C VAL A 31 -11.76 3.43 3.64
N VAL A 32 -10.45 3.70 3.51
CA VAL A 32 -9.55 2.91 2.67
C VAL A 32 -8.99 1.69 3.39
N CYS A 33 -9.09 1.61 4.72
CA CYS A 33 -8.66 0.44 5.46
C CYS A 33 -9.40 -0.81 4.98
N ARG A 34 -8.67 -1.93 4.82
CA ARG A 34 -9.18 -3.21 4.28
C ARG A 34 -9.61 -3.18 2.81
N ARG A 35 -9.50 -2.03 2.12
CA ARG A 35 -9.67 -1.97 0.67
C ARG A 35 -8.43 -2.50 -0.01
N CYS A 36 -8.61 -2.97 -1.24
CA CYS A 36 -7.51 -3.44 -2.06
C CYS A 36 -7.30 -2.49 -3.24
N VAL A 37 -6.04 -2.30 -3.62
CA VAL A 37 -5.65 -1.56 -4.82
C VAL A 37 -4.95 -2.53 -5.76
N LYS A 38 -5.31 -2.46 -7.04
CA LYS A 38 -4.58 -3.14 -8.12
C LYS A 38 -3.51 -2.19 -8.63
N ILE A 39 -2.26 -2.64 -8.64
CA ILE A 39 -1.12 -1.89 -9.18
C ILE A 39 -0.64 -2.65 -10.41
N GLU A 40 -0.43 -1.91 -11.49
CA GLU A 40 -0.05 -2.45 -12.80
C GLU A 40 1.27 -1.83 -13.23
N HIS A 41 2.17 -2.66 -13.76
CA HIS A 41 3.42 -2.23 -14.36
C HIS A 41 3.74 -3.13 -15.55
N GLU A 42 3.84 -2.54 -16.74
CA GLU A 42 3.95 -3.26 -18.01
C GLU A 42 2.86 -4.36 -18.16
N SER A 43 3.27 -5.63 -18.26
CA SER A 43 2.37 -6.79 -18.38
C SER A 43 2.03 -7.45 -17.04
N LYS A 44 2.49 -6.89 -15.93
CA LYS A 44 2.33 -7.45 -14.58
C LYS A 44 1.34 -6.65 -13.75
N SER A 45 0.71 -7.33 -12.81
CA SER A 45 -0.14 -6.65 -11.82
C SER A 45 -0.12 -7.39 -10.49
N VAL A 46 -0.32 -6.63 -9.41
CA VAL A 46 -0.50 -7.16 -8.05
C VAL A 46 -1.70 -6.49 -7.40
N VAL A 47 -2.32 -7.18 -6.46
CA VAL A 47 -3.40 -6.64 -5.64
C VAL A 47 -2.94 -6.65 -4.20
N VAL A 48 -2.90 -5.48 -3.58
CA VAL A 48 -2.43 -5.28 -2.20
C VAL A 48 -3.54 -4.73 -1.32
N GLU A 49 -3.60 -5.18 -0.07
CA GLU A 49 -4.54 -4.67 0.93
C GLU A 49 -3.95 -3.45 1.64
N ILE A 50 -4.70 -2.34 1.71
CA ILE A 50 -4.30 -1.16 2.48
C ILE A 50 -4.51 -1.46 3.97
N VAL A 51 -3.41 -1.45 4.72
CA VAL A 51 -3.39 -1.67 6.18
C VAL A 51 -2.63 -0.59 6.94
N ASP A 52 -2.04 0.36 6.21
CA ASP A 52 -1.22 1.41 6.77
C ASP A 52 -1.34 2.73 5.99
N MET A 53 -0.79 3.78 6.56
CA MET A 53 -0.61 5.10 5.96
C MET A 53 0.88 5.38 5.88
N CYS A 54 1.33 5.98 4.78
CA CYS A 54 2.67 6.55 4.61
C CYS A 54 2.56 8.08 4.66
N PRO A 55 2.83 8.73 5.81
CA PRO A 55 2.65 10.18 5.96
C PRO A 55 3.54 11.04 5.06
N GLU A 56 4.74 10.54 4.75
CA GLU A 56 5.78 11.20 3.95
C GLU A 56 5.65 10.94 2.45
N CYS A 57 4.79 10.01 2.05
CA CYS A 57 4.55 9.69 0.65
C CYS A 57 3.76 10.80 -0.04
N SER A 58 4.15 11.10 -1.28
CA SER A 58 3.46 12.05 -2.16
C SER A 58 2.10 11.50 -2.60
N PHE A 59 1.21 12.39 -3.01
CA PHE A 59 -0.05 11.99 -3.64
C PHE A 59 0.20 11.02 -4.81
N GLY A 60 -0.54 9.91 -4.85
CA GLY A 60 -0.40 8.85 -5.86
C GLY A 60 0.57 7.73 -5.46
N ASP A 61 1.44 7.95 -4.48
CA ASP A 61 2.35 6.90 -4.00
C ASP A 61 1.59 5.81 -3.24
N VAL A 62 2.01 4.58 -3.45
CA VAL A 62 1.61 3.40 -2.68
C VAL A 62 2.87 2.63 -2.27
N ASP A 63 3.16 2.59 -0.97
CA ASP A 63 4.30 1.83 -0.44
C ASP A 63 3.87 0.39 -0.21
N ILE A 64 4.36 -0.53 -1.03
CA ILE A 64 3.92 -1.92 -1.07
C ILE A 64 4.93 -2.85 -0.40
N SER A 65 4.45 -4.00 0.07
CA SER A 65 5.31 -5.02 0.66
C SER A 65 6.45 -5.44 -0.29
N PRO A 66 7.62 -5.87 0.25
CA PRO A 66 8.74 -6.33 -0.55
C PRO A 66 8.39 -7.46 -1.53
N ARG A 67 7.42 -8.32 -1.18
CA ARG A 67 6.96 -9.40 -2.07
C ARG A 67 6.19 -8.83 -3.26
N ALA A 68 5.21 -7.96 -3.02
CA ALA A 68 4.44 -7.32 -4.08
C ALA A 68 5.36 -6.50 -5.02
N PHE A 69 6.34 -5.81 -4.47
CA PHE A 69 7.33 -5.07 -5.25
C PHE A 69 8.19 -5.99 -6.13
N LYS A 70 8.73 -7.10 -5.57
CA LYS A 70 9.48 -8.09 -6.37
C LYS A 70 8.64 -8.73 -7.46
N ASP A 71 7.36 -8.99 -7.22
CA ASP A 71 6.49 -9.57 -8.23
C ASP A 71 6.29 -8.62 -9.42
N LEU A 72 6.16 -7.31 -9.17
CA LEU A 72 6.11 -6.28 -10.22
C LEU A 72 7.47 -6.07 -10.91
N PHE A 73 8.52 -5.78 -10.16
CA PHE A 73 9.78 -5.24 -10.69
C PHE A 73 10.95 -6.24 -10.75
N GLY A 74 10.79 -7.43 -10.17
CA GLY A 74 11.79 -8.51 -10.19
C GLY A 74 12.89 -8.40 -9.13
N ASP A 75 13.28 -7.19 -8.72
CA ASP A 75 14.33 -6.94 -7.72
C ASP A 75 13.95 -5.73 -6.84
N LEU A 76 14.30 -5.78 -5.55
CA LEU A 76 14.13 -4.66 -4.62
C LEU A 76 15.11 -3.52 -4.89
N LYS A 77 16.22 -3.77 -5.59
CA LYS A 77 17.21 -2.75 -5.94
C LYS A 77 16.66 -1.65 -6.86
N VAL A 78 15.53 -1.90 -7.53
CA VAL A 78 14.83 -0.87 -8.32
C VAL A 78 14.34 0.26 -7.40
N GLY A 79 13.93 -0.06 -6.16
CA GLY A 79 13.59 0.92 -5.15
C GLY A 79 12.23 1.58 -5.39
N ARG A 80 12.23 2.77 -5.97
CA ARG A 80 11.02 3.58 -6.20
C ARG A 80 10.88 3.90 -7.69
N VAL A 81 9.66 3.77 -8.20
CA VAL A 81 9.29 3.96 -9.61
C VAL A 81 8.16 4.97 -9.71
#